data_AF-A0A9X3X8V4-F1
#
_entry.id   AF-A0A9X3X8V4-F1
#
_cell.length_a   1.000
_cell.length_b   1.000
_cell.length_c   1.000
_cell.angle_alpha   90.00
_cell.angle_beta   90.00
_cell.angle_gamma   90.00
#
_symmetry.space_group_name_H-M   'P 1'
#
loop_
_entity.id
_entity.type
_entity.pdbx_description
1 polymer ?
#
loop_
_entity_poly.entity_id
_entity_poly.type
_entity_poly.pdbx_seq_one_letter_code
_entity_poly.pdbx_strand_id
1 'polypeptide(L)'
;MQNMLDPNPRLRSEAEWRALLGGLVESLSAFTGLRFESTSWFVSDDQPGHACASNCVNVRGVVNPALRLEVCGVVCVTVNFGKAAWASCDLLLFANGKRVLGPGDLDFVFLPYSEAGWSSRGWVQDETGEWESHTTDARWRST
;
A
#
# COMPACT_ATOMS: atom_id res chain seq x y z
N MET A 1 -21.77 0.27 5.47
CA MET A 1 -20.29 0.19 5.48
C MET A 1 -19.78 1.49 6.07
N GLN A 2 -18.97 1.46 7.14
CA GLN A 2 -18.44 2.68 7.77
C GLN A 2 -17.54 3.40 6.75
N ASN A 3 -17.61 4.73 6.66
CA ASN A 3 -16.78 5.48 5.71
C ASN A 3 -15.31 5.34 6.13
N MET A 4 -14.54 4.58 5.35
CA MET A 4 -13.14 4.27 5.63
C MET A 4 -12.25 5.51 5.59
N LEU A 5 -12.64 6.52 4.81
CA LEU A 5 -11.93 7.80 4.68
C LEU A 5 -12.60 8.90 5.51
N ASP A 6 -13.29 8.53 6.59
CA ASP A 6 -13.77 9.49 7.58
C ASP A 6 -12.60 10.05 8.40
N PRO A 7 -12.37 11.38 8.43
CA PRO A 7 -11.37 11.98 9.30
C PRO A 7 -11.79 12.00 10.79
N ASN A 8 -13.02 11.64 11.12
CA ASN A 8 -13.55 11.53 12.49
C ASN A 8 -14.10 10.13 12.80
N PRO A 9 -13.34 9.05 12.52
CA PRO A 9 -13.84 7.72 12.76
C PRO A 9 -13.92 7.47 14.27
N ARG A 10 -14.77 6.52 14.67
CA ARG A 10 -14.58 5.90 15.99
C ARG A 10 -13.19 5.25 16.04
N LEU A 11 -12.61 5.17 17.23
CA LEU A 11 -11.35 4.45 17.42
C LEU A 11 -11.51 2.99 16.97
N ARG A 12 -10.56 2.53 16.17
CA ARG A 12 -10.47 1.16 15.66
C ARG A 12 -9.41 0.37 16.39
N SER A 13 -9.70 -0.90 16.60
CA SER A 13 -8.73 -1.91 17.02
C SER A 13 -7.84 -2.37 15.86
N GLU A 14 -6.72 -3.02 16.18
CA GLU A 14 -5.81 -3.67 15.25
C GLU A 14 -6.56 -4.64 14.33
N ALA A 15 -7.49 -5.42 14.87
CA ALA A 15 -8.29 -6.38 14.09
C ALA A 15 -9.17 -5.67 13.04
N GLU A 16 -9.74 -4.53 13.39
CA GLU A 16 -10.55 -3.71 12.46
C GLU A 16 -9.66 -3.07 11.39
N TRP A 17 -8.46 -2.62 11.77
CA TRP A 17 -7.47 -2.14 10.82
C TRP A 17 -7.02 -3.22 9.84
N ARG A 18 -6.75 -4.44 10.32
CA ARG A 18 -6.42 -5.59 9.46
C ARG A 18 -7.54 -5.92 8.49
N ALA A 19 -8.79 -5.94 8.94
CA ALA A 19 -9.94 -6.21 8.08
C ALA A 19 -10.10 -5.14 6.99
N LEU A 20 -9.93 -3.86 7.37
CA LEU A 20 -10.02 -2.73 6.45
C LEU A 20 -8.90 -2.78 5.39
N LEU A 21 -7.65 -2.93 5.82
CA LEU A 21 -6.50 -3.06 4.93
C LEU A 21 -6.62 -4.32 4.05
N GLY A 22 -7.11 -5.44 4.58
CA GLY A 22 -7.37 -6.65 3.81
C GLY A 22 -8.37 -6.41 2.67
N GLY A 23 -9.48 -5.73 2.96
CA GLY A 23 -10.45 -5.33 1.93
C GLY A 23 -9.85 -4.38 0.89
N LEU A 24 -8.95 -3.48 1.28
CA LEU A 24 -8.21 -2.63 0.35
C LEU A 24 -7.29 -3.46 -0.56
N VAL A 25 -6.58 -4.46 -0.04
CA VAL A 25 -5.74 -5.37 -0.84
C VAL A 25 -6.58 -6.15 -1.83
N GLU A 26 -7.73 -6.70 -1.42
CA GLU A 26 -8.64 -7.40 -2.31
C GLU A 26 -9.17 -6.49 -3.44
N SER A 27 -9.55 -5.25 -3.10
CA SER A 27 -10.01 -4.27 -4.10
C SER A 27 -8.88 -3.81 -5.03
N LEU A 28 -7.63 -3.72 -4.54
CA LEU A 28 -6.45 -3.41 -5.34
C LEU A 28 -6.18 -4.53 -6.35
N SER A 29 -6.33 -5.78 -5.91
CA SER A 29 -6.26 -6.94 -6.79
C SER A 29 -7.31 -6.89 -7.90
N ALA A 30 -8.55 -6.56 -7.56
CA ALA A 30 -9.61 -6.42 -8.55
C ALA A 30 -9.33 -5.27 -9.54
N PHE A 31 -8.83 -4.13 -9.06
CA PHE A 31 -8.50 -2.97 -9.89
C PHE A 31 -7.36 -3.23 -10.87
N THR A 32 -6.28 -3.86 -10.40
CA THR A 32 -5.07 -4.11 -11.21
C THR A 32 -5.15 -5.37 -12.06
N GLY A 33 -6.06 -6.29 -11.73
CA GLY A 33 -6.10 -7.64 -12.30
C GLY A 33 -4.98 -8.55 -11.79
N LEU A 34 -4.15 -8.11 -10.84
CA LEU A 34 -3.08 -8.89 -10.22
C LEU A 34 -3.57 -9.50 -8.91
N ARG A 35 -3.20 -10.76 -8.65
CA ARG A 35 -3.42 -11.36 -7.32
C ARG A 35 -2.31 -10.90 -6.38
N PHE A 36 -2.68 -10.10 -5.38
CA PHE A 36 -1.80 -9.66 -4.32
C PHE A 36 -1.97 -10.54 -3.09
N GLU A 37 -0.86 -10.84 -2.43
CA GLU A 37 -0.80 -11.51 -1.14
C GLU A 37 -0.19 -10.55 -0.11
N SER A 38 -0.81 -10.48 1.06
CA SER A 38 -0.27 -9.70 2.19
C SER A 38 0.91 -10.44 2.81
N THR A 39 2.06 -9.78 2.95
CA THR A 39 3.29 -10.41 3.46
C THR A 39 3.60 -10.02 4.90
N SER A 40 3.28 -8.79 5.31
CA SER A 40 3.47 -8.31 6.68
C SER A 40 2.52 -7.15 6.99
N TRP A 41 2.14 -7.04 8.27
CA TRP A 41 1.15 -6.08 8.76
C TRP A 41 1.79 -5.14 9.77
N PHE A 42 1.61 -3.84 9.56
CA PHE A 42 2.07 -2.76 10.44
C PHE A 42 0.83 -2.02 10.93
N VAL A 43 0.20 -2.62 11.92
CA VAL A 43 -1.12 -2.22 12.43
C VAL A 43 -1.07 -2.06 13.94
N SER A 44 -1.78 -1.08 14.45
CA SER A 44 -1.98 -0.87 15.89
C SER A 44 -3.35 -0.26 16.17
N ASP A 45 -3.81 -0.40 17.42
CA ASP A 45 -5.04 0.23 17.89
C ASP A 45 -4.95 1.76 17.79
N ASP A 46 -6.03 2.41 17.36
CA ASP A 46 -6.18 3.86 17.46
C ASP A 46 -6.14 4.27 18.94
N GLN A 47 -5.27 5.22 19.28
CA GLN A 47 -5.10 5.69 20.65
C GLN A 47 -5.85 7.01 20.90
N PRO A 48 -6.60 7.15 22.01
CA PRO A 48 -7.21 8.41 22.38
C PRO A 48 -6.18 9.54 22.50
N GLY A 49 -6.50 10.72 21.96
CA GLY A 49 -5.66 11.92 22.06
C GLY A 49 -4.49 11.98 21.06
N HIS A 50 -4.27 10.96 20.24
CA HIS A 50 -3.31 11.03 19.14
C HIS A 50 -3.85 11.91 18.01
N ALA A 51 -2.96 12.65 17.34
CA ALA A 51 -3.32 13.50 16.20
C ALA A 51 -3.45 12.72 14.88
N CYS A 52 -2.85 11.53 14.80
CA CYS A 52 -2.81 10.73 13.58
C CYS A 52 -2.79 9.23 13.91
N ALA A 53 -3.38 8.44 13.01
CA ALA A 53 -3.17 7.00 12.90
C ALA A 53 -2.71 6.67 11.47
N SER A 54 -1.67 5.85 11.33
CA SER A 54 -1.16 5.38 10.04
C SER A 54 -0.89 3.90 10.13
N ASN A 55 -1.60 3.12 9.34
CA ASN A 55 -1.55 1.66 9.37
C ASN A 55 -1.35 1.13 7.96
N CYS A 56 -0.48 0.13 7.81
CA CYS A 56 -0.04 -0.35 6.52
C CYS A 56 0.04 -1.87 6.43
N VAL A 57 -0.03 -2.38 5.21
CA VAL A 57 0.23 -3.78 4.87
C VAL A 57 1.16 -3.85 3.67
N ASN A 58 2.21 -4.66 3.78
CA ASN A 58 3.06 -4.98 2.64
C ASN A 58 2.35 -6.03 1.78
N VAL A 59 2.40 -5.85 0.46
CA VAL A 59 1.80 -6.75 -0.53
C VAL A 59 2.81 -7.20 -1.57
N ARG A 60 2.59 -8.39 -2.13
CA ARG A 60 3.36 -8.95 -3.24
C ARG A 60 2.42 -9.55 -4.27
N GLY A 61 2.70 -9.32 -5.56
CA GLY A 61 1.96 -9.88 -6.67
C GLY A 61 2.89 -10.32 -7.80
N VAL A 62 2.61 -11.47 -8.41
CA VAL A 62 3.39 -11.96 -9.54
C VAL A 62 2.81 -11.41 -10.84
N VAL A 63 3.62 -10.70 -11.61
CA VAL A 63 3.23 -10.17 -12.94
C VAL A 63 3.53 -11.19 -14.03
N ASN A 64 4.74 -11.75 -14.02
CA ASN A 64 5.15 -12.75 -14.99
C ASN A 64 6.10 -13.78 -14.33
N PRO A 65 5.64 -15.02 -14.09
CA PRO A 65 6.45 -16.05 -13.45
C PRO A 65 7.69 -16.45 -14.26
N ALA A 66 7.59 -16.52 -15.59
CA ALA A 66 8.69 -16.95 -16.45
C ALA A 66 9.86 -15.95 -16.41
N LEU A 67 9.53 -14.65 -16.30
CA LEU A 67 10.51 -13.58 -16.17
C LEU A 67 10.91 -13.30 -14.72
N ARG A 68 10.31 -14.00 -13.75
CA ARG A 68 10.42 -13.69 -12.31
C ARG A 68 10.16 -12.20 -12.05
N LEU A 69 9.13 -11.68 -12.73
CA LEU A 69 8.71 -10.30 -12.65
C LEU A 69 7.58 -10.19 -11.63
N GLU A 70 7.82 -9.39 -10.60
CA GLU A 70 6.97 -9.27 -9.44
C GLU A 70 6.79 -7.80 -9.10
N VAL A 71 5.63 -7.48 -8.56
CA VAL A 71 5.34 -6.18 -7.99
C VAL A 71 5.23 -6.35 -6.49
N CYS A 72 5.95 -5.52 -5.75
CA CYS A 72 5.90 -5.47 -4.31
C CYS A 72 5.47 -4.06 -3.90
N GLY A 73 4.64 -3.94 -2.88
CA GLY A 73 4.12 -2.65 -2.52
C GLY A 73 3.64 -2.53 -1.10
N VAL A 74 3.16 -1.34 -0.77
CA VAL A 74 2.64 -1.03 0.56
C VAL A 74 1.32 -0.35 0.39
N VAL A 75 0.27 -0.93 0.97
CA VAL A 75 -1.04 -0.29 1.09
C VAL A 75 -1.09 0.36 2.45
N CYS A 76 -1.31 1.67 2.50
CA CYS A 76 -1.43 2.42 3.75
C CYS A 76 -2.75 3.15 3.83
N VAL A 77 -3.26 3.28 5.05
CA VAL A 77 -4.35 4.18 5.39
C VAL A 77 -3.87 5.11 6.48
N THR A 78 -3.98 6.40 6.23
CA THR A 78 -3.58 7.45 7.17
C THR A 78 -4.78 8.32 7.48
N VAL A 79 -5.02 8.55 8.76
CA VAL A 79 -6.08 9.39 9.28
C VAL A 79 -5.44 10.45 10.15
N ASN A 80 -5.47 11.69 9.68
CA ASN A 80 -5.17 12.88 10.46
C ASN A 80 -6.48 13.37 11.09
N PHE A 81 -6.67 13.05 12.36
CA PHE A 81 -7.97 13.19 13.03
C PHE A 81 -8.49 14.63 12.96
N GLY A 82 -9.77 14.77 12.56
CA GLY A 82 -10.43 16.07 12.38
C GLY A 82 -9.97 16.87 11.15
N LYS A 83 -9.06 16.34 10.33
CA LYS A 83 -8.52 17.04 9.15
C LYS A 83 -8.73 16.29 7.85
N ALA A 84 -8.16 15.09 7.73
CA ALA A 84 -8.16 14.34 6.48
C ALA A 84 -7.91 12.86 6.74
N ALA A 85 -8.44 12.01 5.86
CA ALA A 85 -8.08 10.60 5.79
C ALA A 85 -7.85 10.23 4.33
N TRP A 86 -6.85 9.39 4.09
CA TRP A 86 -6.52 8.92 2.76
C TRP A 86 -5.99 7.49 2.81
N ALA A 87 -6.11 6.81 1.69
CA ALA A 87 -5.48 5.53 1.47
C ALA A 87 -4.75 5.55 0.13
N SER A 88 -3.60 4.88 0.08
CA SER A 88 -2.79 4.80 -1.13
C SER A 88 -2.02 3.49 -1.16
N CYS A 89 -1.51 3.17 -2.35
CA CYS A 89 -0.59 2.08 -2.54
C CYS A 89 0.60 2.52 -3.41
N ASP A 90 1.78 2.22 -2.92
CA ASP A 90 3.03 2.40 -3.65
C ASP A 90 3.47 1.03 -4.15
N LEU A 91 3.68 0.88 -5.46
CA LEU A 91 4.03 -0.38 -6.12
C LEU A 91 5.40 -0.28 -6.80
N LEU A 92 6.35 -1.06 -6.32
CA LEU A 92 7.70 -1.20 -6.84
C LEU A 92 7.79 -2.46 -7.71
N LEU A 93 8.56 -2.39 -8.78
CA LEU A 93 8.78 -3.52 -9.69
C LEU A 93 10.10 -4.21 -9.39
N PHE A 94 10.08 -5.54 -9.41
CA PHE A 94 11.26 -6.38 -9.21
C PHE A 94 11.37 -7.44 -10.29
N ALA A 95 12.57 -7.63 -10.83
CA ALA A 95 12.91 -8.72 -11.72
C ALA A 95 14.03 -9.56 -11.09
N ASN A 96 13.75 -10.85 -10.90
CA ASN A 96 14.68 -11.77 -10.25
C ASN A 96 15.19 -11.24 -8.88
N GLY A 97 14.28 -10.64 -8.11
CA GLY A 97 14.55 -10.07 -6.78
C GLY A 97 15.29 -8.74 -6.75
N LYS A 98 15.61 -8.14 -7.90
CA LYS A 98 16.26 -6.82 -8.00
C LYS A 98 15.26 -5.76 -8.45
N ARG A 99 15.37 -4.57 -7.88
CA ARG A 99 14.50 -3.45 -8.26
C ARG A 99 14.69 -3.05 -9.71
N VAL A 100 13.59 -2.76 -10.37
CA VAL A 100 13.51 -2.25 -11.74
C VAL A 100 12.80 -0.91 -11.70
N LEU A 101 13.41 0.10 -12.32
CA LEU A 101 12.82 1.42 -12.47
C LEU A 101 11.84 1.43 -13.65
N GLY A 102 10.85 2.31 -13.55
CA GLY A 102 9.91 2.59 -14.61
C GLY A 102 10.52 3.39 -15.77
N PRO A 103 9.69 3.75 -16.76
CA PRO A 103 10.08 4.65 -17.83
C PRO A 103 10.63 5.97 -17.27
N GLY A 104 11.75 6.46 -17.80
CA GLY A 104 12.35 7.71 -17.35
C GLY A 104 12.98 7.63 -15.95
N ASP A 105 13.41 6.44 -15.52
CA ASP A 105 14.03 6.18 -14.22
C ASP A 105 13.12 6.51 -13.01
N LEU A 106 11.81 6.41 -13.22
CA LEU A 106 10.80 6.63 -12.18
C LEU A 106 10.76 5.45 -11.19
N ASP A 107 10.50 5.75 -9.92
CA ASP A 107 10.81 4.84 -8.82
C ASP A 107 9.74 3.78 -8.54
N PHE A 108 8.47 4.14 -8.65
CA PHE A 108 7.33 3.29 -8.31
C PHE A 108 6.04 3.78 -8.97
N VAL A 109 5.00 2.95 -8.97
CA VAL A 109 3.65 3.33 -9.38
C VAL A 109 2.84 3.74 -8.15
N PHE A 110 2.26 4.94 -8.18
CA PHE A 110 1.41 5.46 -7.09
C PHE A 110 -0.07 5.31 -7.41
N LEU A 111 -0.80 4.66 -6.52
CA LEU A 111 -2.23 4.39 -6.64
C LEU A 111 -2.98 5.01 -5.46
N PRO A 112 -3.63 6.17 -5.61
CA PRO A 112 -4.49 6.70 -4.57
C PRO A 112 -5.87 6.01 -4.58
N TYR A 113 -6.46 5.86 -3.40
CA TYR A 113 -7.83 5.39 -3.22
C TYR A 113 -8.76 6.57 -2.89
N SER A 114 -9.95 6.54 -3.47
CA SER A 114 -11.01 7.53 -3.25
C SER A 114 -12.37 6.85 -3.09
N GLU A 115 -13.45 7.61 -2.93
CA GLU A 115 -14.82 7.06 -2.92
C GLU A 115 -15.17 6.34 -4.23
N ALA A 116 -14.56 6.73 -5.36
CA ALA A 116 -14.70 6.06 -6.65
C ALA A 116 -13.83 4.78 -6.78
N GLY A 117 -13.05 4.44 -5.75
CA GLY A 117 -12.09 3.34 -5.75
C GLY A 117 -10.67 3.80 -6.08
N TRP A 118 -9.83 2.84 -6.48
CA TRP A 118 -8.46 3.05 -6.90
C TRP A 118 -8.40 3.85 -8.21
N SER A 119 -7.40 4.72 -8.31
CA SER A 119 -6.95 5.28 -9.58
C SER A 119 -5.44 5.13 -9.69
N SER A 120 -4.87 5.42 -10.86
CA SER A 120 -3.43 5.36 -11.08
C SER A 120 -2.89 6.72 -11.46
N ARG A 121 -1.83 7.16 -10.78
CA ARG A 121 -1.01 8.29 -11.24
C ARG A 121 0.14 7.85 -12.16
N GLY A 122 0.20 6.55 -12.48
CA GLY A 122 1.31 5.96 -13.20
C GLY A 122 2.59 5.93 -12.36
N TRP A 123 3.72 5.91 -13.06
CA TRP A 123 5.04 5.96 -12.45
C TRP A 123 5.35 7.35 -11.91
N VAL A 124 5.97 7.42 -10.74
CA VAL A 124 6.35 8.66 -10.04
C VAL A 124 7.77 8.57 -9.48
N GLN A 125 8.38 9.71 -9.25
CA GLN A 125 9.67 9.81 -8.55
C GLN A 125 9.45 9.69 -7.04
N ASP A 126 10.42 9.08 -6.35
CA ASP A 126 10.52 9.04 -4.90
C ASP A 126 11.13 10.34 -4.36
N GLU A 127 10.32 11.38 -4.26
CA GLU A 127 10.77 12.71 -3.80
C GLU A 127 11.26 12.72 -2.35
N THR A 128 10.86 11.75 -1.54
CA THR A 128 11.20 11.65 -0.11
C THR A 128 12.35 10.69 0.17
N GLY A 129 12.79 9.92 -0.83
CA GLY A 129 13.81 8.88 -0.68
C GLY A 129 13.34 7.70 0.18
N GLU A 130 12.03 7.51 0.34
CA GLU A 130 11.46 6.43 1.16
C GLU A 130 11.84 5.05 0.60
N TRP A 131 11.87 4.96 -0.71
CA TRP A 131 12.09 3.73 -1.44
C TRP A 131 13.55 3.53 -1.84
N GLU A 132 14.38 4.56 -1.92
CA GLU A 132 15.77 4.49 -2.45
C GLU A 132 16.58 3.27 -1.94
N SER A 133 16.48 2.98 -0.64
CA SER A 133 17.21 1.86 -0.01
C SER A 133 16.70 0.46 -0.37
N HIS A 134 15.50 0.33 -0.93
CA HIS A 134 14.84 -0.94 -1.25
C HIS A 134 15.26 -1.48 -2.62
N THR A 135 16.54 -1.82 -2.77
CA THR A 135 17.11 -2.34 -4.03
C THR A 135 16.79 -3.81 -4.30
N THR A 136 16.24 -4.52 -3.30
CA THR A 136 15.82 -5.93 -3.39
C THR A 136 14.42 -6.14 -2.83
N ASP A 137 13.78 -7.25 -3.19
CA ASP A 137 12.44 -7.61 -2.75
C ASP A 137 12.39 -8.16 -1.30
N ALA A 138 13.49 -8.09 -0.55
CA ALA A 138 13.64 -8.72 0.76
C ALA A 138 12.55 -8.32 1.78
N ARG A 139 12.12 -7.04 1.77
CA ARG A 139 11.06 -6.51 2.64
C ARG A 139 9.71 -7.21 2.44
N TRP A 140 9.46 -7.79 1.26
CA TRP A 140 8.20 -8.41 0.86
C TRP A 140 8.32 -9.93 0.67
N ARG A 141 9.40 -10.54 1.17
CA ARG A 141 9.45 -12.00 1.29
C ARG A 141 8.76 -12.36 2.60
N SER A 142 7.68 -13.14 2.49
CA SER A 142 7.01 -13.72 3.64
C SER A 142 8.03 -14.49 4.49
N THR A 143 8.14 -14.16 5.77
CA THR A 143 8.82 -15.00 6.77
C THR A 143 7.98 -16.19 7.14
#